data_AF-A0A1Q3QW79-F1
#
_entry.id   AF-A0A1Q3QW79-F1
#
_cell.length_a   1.000
_cell.length_b   1.000
_cell.length_c   1.000
_cell.angle_alpha   90.00
_cell.angle_beta   90.00
_cell.angle_gamma   90.00
#
_symmetry.space_group_name_H-M   'P 1'
#
loop_
_entity.id
_entity.type
_entity.pdbx_description
1 polymer ?
#
loop_
_entity_poly.entity_id
_entity_poly.type
_entity_poly.pdbx_seq_one_letter_code
_entity_poly.pdbx_strand_id
1 'polypeptide(L)'
;MSSLLQLHAGTAGNYRWGSHLTRFSFLGPVNGHTLPRTLAGSINSQASWNSNVELRESLVIMHETVHYFQNLLTGTGYWDSEVMRRRVPEALGYARAERRIESVIPGEAARRKSRSQSERWMKEGIEELIFLPNRNLPRRRKEQIGDAVEACTGKREDQRNLAGLWIENILEAEAVANVLLQTLGTQATDRQREIWRENNFLSNPDRMQGRYQATIVLVAGIFEHWMGSTFAEMEATYGRTPIYIFFYRLLALLIDIACAHPSPAHLAKRAQPMYEFDPGLKLIRLLASLQRFTKSTAALFQKALGDKDYAGAERILLAGIAFDYAHSAEIYKDWAEYFAGQMSESDDRLIRLRSHCCRMRIDNPGCGASKSLGWLVVCRIPLFYLTPGGLQSYGFAAEHFDPAEEPLFLADLLKMNRDLGLWEYFMGSGKFVCPLAEADSCDGRTAVCESGIERDAQFPEAICCSVRRSLEQAGFILR
;
A
#
# COMPACT_ATOMS: atom_id res chain seq x y z
N MET A 1 -11.57 6.43 16.24
CA MET A 1 -11.85 6.53 14.79
C MET A 1 -10.55 6.24 14.05
N SER A 2 -10.49 5.25 13.15
CA SER A 2 -9.27 4.96 12.36
C SER A 2 -9.16 5.91 11.17
N SER A 3 -7.94 6.20 10.71
CA SER A 3 -7.68 7.15 9.61
C SER A 3 -8.31 6.68 8.29
N LEU A 4 -8.48 7.62 7.36
CA LEU A 4 -9.10 7.37 6.06
C LEU A 4 -8.26 6.49 5.14
N LEU A 5 -6.97 6.27 5.43
CA LEU A 5 -6.02 5.65 4.49
C LEU A 5 -5.04 4.67 5.18
N GLN A 6 -5.47 3.97 6.22
CA GLN A 6 -4.60 3.04 6.97
C GLN A 6 -4.80 1.58 6.54
N LEU A 7 -3.68 0.89 6.34
CA LEU A 7 -3.53 -0.55 6.33
C LEU A 7 -2.86 -0.98 7.65
N HIS A 8 -3.17 -2.18 8.13
CA HIS A 8 -2.79 -2.57 9.48
C HIS A 8 -2.25 -4.00 9.51
N ALA A 9 -1.13 -4.24 10.20
CA ALA A 9 -0.77 -5.55 10.72
C ALA A 9 -1.33 -5.74 12.14
N GLY A 10 -2.63 -6.01 12.24
CA GLY A 10 -3.33 -6.15 13.53
C GLY A 10 -3.23 -4.89 14.39
N THR A 11 -2.79 -5.03 15.65
CA THR A 11 -2.51 -3.90 16.55
C THR A 11 -1.02 -3.56 16.62
N ALA A 12 -0.16 -4.29 15.90
CA ALA A 12 1.29 -4.25 16.09
C ALA A 12 1.99 -3.26 15.15
N GLY A 13 1.47 -3.07 13.94
CA GLY A 13 1.96 -2.12 12.94
C GLY A 13 0.82 -1.43 12.19
N ASN A 14 1.14 -0.31 11.56
CA ASN A 14 0.29 0.26 10.51
C ASN A 14 1.12 0.98 9.44
N TYR A 15 0.56 0.98 8.23
CA TYR A 15 1.05 1.77 7.11
C TYR A 15 -0.05 2.71 6.66
N ARG A 16 0.28 4.01 6.62
CA ARG A 16 -0.62 5.03 6.08
C ARG A 16 -0.34 5.17 4.59
N TRP A 17 -1.31 4.89 3.74
CA TRP A 17 -1.14 4.98 2.30
C TRP A 17 -0.66 6.37 1.86
N GLY A 18 0.38 6.40 1.04
CA GLY A 18 1.05 7.63 0.62
C GLY A 18 2.00 8.24 1.66
N SER A 19 2.09 7.74 2.89
CA SER A 19 2.97 8.35 3.90
C SER A 19 4.47 8.17 3.60
N HIS A 20 4.85 7.12 2.86
CA HIS A 20 6.23 6.67 2.73
C HIS A 20 6.90 6.42 4.10
N LEU A 21 6.08 6.19 5.14
CA LEU A 21 6.48 6.09 6.52
C LEU A 21 5.70 4.98 7.20
N THR A 22 6.40 3.91 7.56
CA THR A 22 5.86 2.79 8.30
C THR A 22 5.80 3.10 9.79
N ARG A 23 4.75 2.67 10.50
CA ARG A 23 4.62 2.87 11.95
C ARG A 23 4.58 1.53 12.66
N PHE A 24 5.50 1.33 13.60
CA PHE A 24 5.49 0.18 14.52
C PHE A 24 5.01 0.63 15.89
N SER A 25 4.05 -0.09 16.46
CA SER A 25 3.48 0.22 17.77
C SER A 25 4.32 -0.35 18.90
N PHE A 26 4.06 0.12 20.14
CA PHE A 26 4.65 -0.49 21.34
C PHE A 26 4.26 -1.96 21.54
N LEU A 27 3.16 -2.43 20.93
CA LEU A 27 2.69 -3.82 21.03
C LEU A 27 3.49 -4.77 20.12
N GLY A 28 4.27 -4.22 19.19
CA GLY A 28 5.29 -4.94 18.41
C GLY A 28 6.56 -4.08 18.39
N PRO A 29 7.28 -3.97 19.51
CA PRO A 29 8.40 -3.05 19.63
C PRO A 29 9.55 -3.52 18.75
N VAL A 30 9.56 -3.07 17.49
CA VAL A 30 10.69 -3.29 16.60
C VAL A 30 11.89 -2.56 17.21
N ASN A 31 12.76 -3.31 17.88
CA ASN A 31 14.02 -2.79 18.35
C ASN A 31 14.96 -2.53 17.16
N GLY A 32 15.97 -1.67 17.35
CA GLY A 32 16.89 -1.29 16.27
C GLY A 32 17.68 -2.44 15.65
N HIS A 33 17.72 -3.62 16.29
CA HIS A 33 18.40 -4.81 15.77
C HIS A 33 17.48 -5.77 15.02
N THR A 34 16.17 -5.73 15.25
CA THR A 34 15.24 -6.68 14.64
C THR A 34 15.19 -6.51 13.13
N LEU A 35 15.08 -5.28 12.61
CA LEU A 35 15.05 -5.06 11.16
C LEU A 35 16.32 -5.57 10.46
N PRO A 36 17.56 -5.18 10.86
CA PRO A 36 18.79 -5.75 10.27
C PRO A 36 18.85 -7.27 10.33
N ARG A 37 18.44 -7.87 11.45
CA ARG A 37 18.44 -9.34 11.63
C ARG A 37 17.42 -10.03 10.72
N THR A 38 16.19 -9.53 10.65
CA THR A 38 15.14 -10.08 9.81
C THR A 38 15.48 -9.93 8.33
N LEU A 39 16.11 -8.82 7.95
CA LEU A 39 16.63 -8.62 6.61
C LEU A 39 17.77 -9.61 6.27
N ALA A 40 18.75 -9.76 7.17
CA ALA A 40 19.83 -10.73 6.98
C ALA A 40 19.28 -12.16 6.84
N GLY A 41 18.26 -12.52 7.65
CA GLY A 41 17.54 -13.78 7.52
C GLY A 41 16.84 -13.91 6.17
N SER A 42 16.13 -12.86 5.72
CA SER A 42 15.44 -12.84 4.42
C SER A 42 16.41 -13.05 3.24
N ILE A 43 17.56 -12.36 3.24
CA ILE A 43 18.58 -12.48 2.19
C ILE A 43 19.20 -13.88 2.17
N ASN A 44 19.50 -14.44 3.33
CA ASN A 44 20.12 -15.77 3.46
C ASN A 44 19.12 -16.92 3.45
N SER A 45 17.82 -16.64 3.29
CA SER A 45 16.74 -17.62 3.42
C SER A 45 16.80 -18.40 4.75
N GLN A 46 17.07 -17.72 5.86
CA GLN A 46 17.16 -18.27 7.21
C GLN A 46 16.14 -17.61 8.14
N ALA A 47 15.56 -18.40 9.05
CA ALA A 47 14.66 -17.87 10.07
C ALA A 47 15.43 -16.96 11.05
N SER A 48 14.90 -15.76 11.30
CA SER A 48 15.53 -14.71 12.08
C SER A 48 15.07 -14.63 13.54
N TRP A 49 14.25 -15.58 13.99
CA TRP A 49 13.63 -15.59 15.32
C TRP A 49 14.08 -16.79 16.15
N ASN A 50 14.16 -16.61 17.46
CA ASN A 50 14.40 -17.65 18.46
C ASN A 50 13.36 -17.63 19.59
N SER A 51 12.42 -16.66 19.56
CA SER A 51 11.32 -16.56 20.51
C SER A 51 10.02 -16.11 19.83
N ASN A 52 8.89 -16.26 20.54
CA ASN A 52 7.58 -15.79 20.10
C ASN A 52 7.55 -14.27 19.85
N VAL A 53 8.30 -13.50 20.63
CA VAL A 53 8.40 -12.04 20.48
C VAL A 53 9.14 -11.70 19.19
N GLU A 54 10.29 -12.31 18.95
CA GLU A 54 11.10 -12.03 17.74
C GLU A 54 10.40 -12.45 16.45
N LEU A 55 9.62 -13.54 16.48
CA LEU A 55 8.78 -13.94 15.36
C LEU A 55 7.71 -12.88 15.08
N ARG A 56 7.00 -12.41 16.11
CA ARG A 56 5.95 -11.37 15.97
C ARG A 56 6.51 -10.10 15.36
N GLU A 57 7.64 -9.61 15.87
CA GLU A 57 8.31 -8.44 15.31
C GLU A 57 8.73 -8.67 13.86
N SER A 58 9.30 -9.84 13.54
CA SER A 58 9.71 -10.19 12.17
C SER A 58 8.52 -10.20 11.21
N LEU A 59 7.40 -10.82 11.59
CA LEU A 59 6.18 -10.87 10.76
C LEU A 59 5.60 -9.47 10.52
N VAL A 60 5.57 -8.62 11.55
CA VAL A 60 5.06 -7.24 11.44
C VAL A 60 5.97 -6.41 10.53
N ILE A 61 7.29 -6.51 10.67
CA ILE A 61 8.25 -5.84 9.77
C ILE A 61 8.05 -6.28 8.34
N MET A 62 7.96 -7.59 8.09
CA MET A 62 7.71 -8.13 6.75
C MET A 62 6.40 -7.58 6.18
N HIS A 63 5.30 -7.61 6.95
CA HIS A 63 3.98 -7.17 6.51
C HIS A 63 3.94 -5.69 6.14
N GLU A 64 4.41 -4.82 7.04
CA GLU A 64 4.39 -3.38 6.81
C GLU A 64 5.38 -2.96 5.70
N THR A 65 6.48 -3.70 5.53
CA THR A 65 7.37 -3.48 4.37
C THR A 65 6.70 -3.85 3.06
N VAL A 66 5.81 -4.85 3.04
CA VAL A 66 5.02 -5.13 1.84
C VAL A 66 4.10 -3.95 1.52
N HIS A 67 3.42 -3.35 2.49
CA HIS A 67 2.60 -2.15 2.24
C HIS A 67 3.42 -0.96 1.76
N TYR A 68 4.62 -0.77 2.31
CA TYR A 68 5.57 0.22 1.83
C TYR A 68 5.91 -0.01 0.35
N PHE A 69 6.22 -1.24 -0.05
CA PHE A 69 6.47 -1.60 -1.44
C PHE A 69 5.22 -1.56 -2.32
N GLN A 70 4.04 -1.88 -1.81
CA GLN A 70 2.79 -1.69 -2.55
C GLN A 70 2.62 -0.22 -2.93
N ASN A 71 2.88 0.69 -1.99
CA ASN A 71 2.77 2.11 -2.26
C ASN A 71 3.86 2.63 -3.21
N LEU A 72 5.08 2.09 -3.11
CA LEU A 72 6.23 2.56 -3.88
C LEU A 72 6.44 1.88 -5.22
N LEU A 73 5.96 0.66 -5.41
CA LEU A 73 6.27 -0.16 -6.58
C LEU A 73 5.05 -0.40 -7.48
N THR A 74 3.83 -0.09 -7.04
CA THR A 74 2.61 -0.35 -7.85
C THR A 74 2.10 0.91 -8.54
N GLY A 75 1.39 0.72 -9.67
CA GLY A 75 0.77 1.82 -10.39
C GLY A 75 -0.31 2.51 -9.56
N THR A 76 -1.05 1.73 -8.77
CA THR A 76 -2.02 2.23 -7.78
C THR A 76 -1.36 3.22 -6.80
N GLY A 77 -0.20 2.85 -6.24
CA GLY A 77 0.54 3.71 -5.32
C GLY A 77 1.06 4.99 -5.98
N TYR A 78 1.53 4.92 -7.23
CA TYR A 78 1.94 6.09 -8.01
C TYR A 78 0.77 7.04 -8.28
N TRP A 79 -0.35 6.51 -8.76
CA TRP A 79 -1.56 7.29 -9.04
C TRP A 79 -2.07 8.01 -7.79
N ASP A 80 -2.25 7.29 -6.69
CA ASP A 80 -2.78 7.88 -5.46
C ASP A 80 -1.84 8.93 -4.88
N SER A 81 -0.52 8.72 -5.01
CA SER A 81 0.48 9.72 -4.62
C SER A 81 0.30 11.00 -5.44
N GLU A 82 0.13 10.91 -6.75
CA GLU A 82 -0.10 12.06 -7.63
C GLU A 82 -1.39 12.80 -7.26
N VAL A 83 -2.48 12.06 -7.05
CA VAL A 83 -3.76 12.62 -6.63
C VAL A 83 -3.60 13.33 -5.29
N MET A 84 -2.97 12.71 -4.29
CA MET A 84 -2.75 13.33 -2.98
C MET A 84 -1.89 14.59 -3.06
N ARG A 85 -0.79 14.57 -3.84
CA ARG A 85 0.09 15.73 -4.03
C ARG A 85 -0.65 16.94 -4.62
N ARG A 86 -1.62 16.70 -5.51
CA ARG A 86 -2.50 17.75 -6.05
C ARG A 86 -3.60 18.16 -5.07
N ARG A 87 -4.35 17.19 -4.56
CA ARG A 87 -5.61 17.41 -3.82
C ARG A 87 -5.43 17.84 -2.37
N VAL A 88 -4.37 17.40 -1.68
CA VAL A 88 -4.13 17.76 -0.28
C VAL A 88 -3.86 19.27 -0.13
N PRO A 89 -2.93 19.89 -0.90
CA PRO A 89 -2.73 21.34 -0.83
C PRO A 89 -3.98 22.14 -1.19
N GLU A 90 -4.72 21.72 -2.22
CA GLU A 90 -6.01 22.34 -2.61
C GLU A 90 -7.01 22.30 -1.44
N ALA A 91 -7.21 21.13 -0.83
CA ALA A 91 -8.12 20.95 0.30
C ALA A 91 -7.72 21.80 1.52
N LEU A 92 -6.43 21.87 1.85
CA LEU A 92 -5.93 22.74 2.92
C LEU A 92 -6.14 24.22 2.60
N GLY A 93 -5.98 24.63 1.33
CA GLY A 93 -6.29 25.97 0.85
C GLY A 93 -7.76 26.34 1.05
N TYR A 94 -8.68 25.39 0.82
CA TYR A 94 -10.11 25.57 1.06
C TYR A 94 -10.44 25.62 2.56
N ALA A 95 -9.91 24.70 3.36
CA ALA A 95 -10.10 24.70 4.81
C ALA A 95 -9.71 26.04 5.43
N ARG A 96 -8.60 26.63 4.96
CA ARG A 96 -8.21 28.00 5.32
C ARG A 96 -9.28 29.04 4.98
N ALA A 97 -9.80 29.02 3.75
CA ALA A 97 -10.79 30.00 3.30
C ALA A 97 -12.08 29.89 4.11
N GLU A 98 -12.53 28.67 4.41
CA GLU A 98 -13.69 28.40 5.23
C GLU A 98 -13.53 28.94 6.66
N ARG A 99 -12.39 28.69 7.31
CA ARG A 99 -12.10 29.22 8.66
C ARG A 99 -12.09 30.75 8.71
N ARG A 100 -11.66 31.41 7.63
CA ARG A 100 -11.74 32.88 7.50
C ARG A 100 -13.19 33.36 7.33
N ILE A 101 -14.00 32.64 6.56
CA ILE A 101 -15.43 32.97 6.41
C ILE A 101 -16.17 32.80 7.74
N GLU A 102 -15.90 31.72 8.48
CA GLU A 102 -16.51 31.47 9.80
C GLU A 102 -16.22 32.58 10.81
N SER A 103 -15.04 33.20 10.73
CA SER A 103 -14.61 34.27 11.63
C SER A 103 -15.10 35.67 11.24
N VAL A 104 -15.40 35.91 9.96
CA VAL A 104 -15.75 37.25 9.44
C VAL A 104 -17.24 37.42 9.13
N ILE A 105 -17.94 36.36 8.70
CA ILE A 105 -19.34 36.46 8.26
C ILE A 105 -20.30 36.00 9.37
N PRO A 106 -21.11 36.91 9.95
CA PRO A 106 -22.21 36.51 10.83
C PRO A 106 -23.33 35.89 10.00
N GLY A 107 -23.73 34.66 10.32
CA GLY A 107 -24.91 34.02 9.73
C GLY A 107 -24.71 32.55 9.35
N GLU A 108 -25.67 31.72 9.73
CA GLU A 108 -25.60 30.26 9.56
C GLU A 108 -25.67 29.80 8.09
N ALA A 109 -26.36 30.57 7.22
CA ALA A 109 -26.53 30.23 5.81
C ALA A 109 -25.23 30.31 5.00
N ALA A 110 -24.40 31.34 5.23
CA ALA A 110 -23.09 31.47 4.58
C ALA A 110 -22.12 30.37 5.03
N ARG A 111 -22.16 30.01 6.32
CA ARG A 111 -21.39 28.89 6.88
C ARG A 111 -21.80 27.55 6.28
N ARG A 112 -23.11 27.28 6.12
CA ARG A 112 -23.61 26.07 5.46
C ARG A 112 -23.16 25.97 4.00
N LYS A 113 -23.18 27.07 3.25
CA LYS A 113 -22.74 27.09 1.85
C LYS A 113 -21.24 26.76 1.72
N SER A 114 -20.39 27.34 2.57
CA SER A 114 -18.95 27.03 2.60
C SER A 114 -18.68 25.56 2.89
N ARG A 115 -19.32 25.01 3.94
CA ARG A 115 -19.20 23.58 4.32
C ARG A 115 -19.58 22.66 3.17
N SER A 116 -20.71 22.93 2.52
CA SER A 116 -21.19 22.11 1.39
C SER A 116 -20.23 22.11 0.19
N GLN A 117 -19.46 23.18 0.01
CA GLN A 117 -18.44 23.26 -1.04
C GLN A 117 -17.22 22.45 -0.63
N SER A 118 -16.70 22.62 0.59
CA SER A 118 -15.59 21.83 1.15
C SER A 118 -15.87 20.33 1.10
N GLU A 119 -17.08 19.90 1.50
CA GLU A 119 -17.52 18.50 1.43
C GLU A 119 -17.53 17.96 -0.01
N ARG A 120 -17.96 18.77 -0.98
CA ARG A 120 -17.98 18.37 -2.39
C ARG A 120 -16.57 18.16 -2.94
N TRP A 121 -15.66 19.09 -2.70
CA TRP A 121 -14.27 18.98 -3.13
C TRP A 121 -13.56 17.79 -2.50
N MET A 122 -13.84 17.55 -1.21
CA MET A 122 -13.30 16.40 -0.51
C MET A 122 -13.79 15.09 -1.15
N LYS A 123 -15.10 15.02 -1.45
CA LYS A 123 -15.69 13.87 -2.13
C LYS A 123 -15.10 13.65 -3.52
N GLU A 124 -14.92 14.71 -4.32
CA GLU A 124 -14.30 14.63 -5.65
C GLU A 124 -12.85 14.13 -5.56
N GLY A 125 -12.03 14.66 -4.64
CA GLY A 125 -10.66 14.19 -4.44
C GLY A 125 -10.57 12.75 -3.95
N ILE A 126 -11.47 12.33 -3.06
CA ILE A 126 -11.57 10.96 -2.56
C ILE A 126 -11.96 10.01 -3.70
N GLU A 127 -12.89 10.39 -4.58
CA GLU A 127 -13.35 9.57 -5.70
C GLU A 127 -12.27 9.32 -6.78
N GLU A 128 -11.22 10.14 -6.83
CA GLU A 128 -10.05 9.94 -7.70
C GLU A 128 -9.03 8.95 -7.16
N LEU A 129 -8.99 8.75 -5.84
CA LEU A 129 -8.10 7.77 -5.21
C LEU A 129 -8.56 6.36 -5.56
N ILE A 130 -7.63 5.49 -5.91
CA ILE A 130 -7.86 4.07 -6.13
C ILE A 130 -7.95 3.38 -4.77
N PHE A 131 -6.95 3.56 -3.90
CA PHE A 131 -7.00 3.03 -2.54
C PHE A 131 -7.92 3.87 -1.65
N LEU A 132 -9.04 3.26 -1.29
CA LEU A 132 -9.93 3.71 -0.22
C LEU A 132 -10.27 2.48 0.63
N PRO A 133 -10.16 2.56 1.97
CA PRO A 133 -10.63 1.50 2.85
C PRO A 133 -12.08 1.15 2.55
N ASN A 134 -12.45 -0.11 2.71
CA ASN A 134 -13.70 -0.70 2.23
C ASN A 134 -14.96 0.06 2.67
N ARG A 135 -14.94 0.54 3.92
CA ARG A 135 -16.00 1.35 4.52
C ARG A 135 -16.24 2.68 3.80
N ASN A 136 -15.23 3.20 3.12
CA ASN A 136 -15.21 4.49 2.44
C ASN A 136 -15.34 4.36 0.91
N LEU A 137 -15.36 3.13 0.36
CA LEU A 137 -15.50 2.92 -1.08
C LEU A 137 -16.84 3.49 -1.61
N PRO A 138 -16.81 4.40 -2.61
CA PRO A 138 -18.00 5.00 -3.18
C PRO A 138 -18.96 3.96 -3.75
N ARG A 139 -20.27 4.18 -3.54
CA ARG A 139 -21.32 3.28 -4.04
C ARG A 139 -21.23 3.04 -5.54
N ARG A 140 -20.99 4.08 -6.33
CA ARG A 140 -20.83 3.98 -7.79
C ARG A 140 -19.70 3.01 -8.18
N ARG A 141 -18.57 3.04 -7.49
CA ARG A 141 -17.43 2.13 -7.77
C ARG A 141 -17.80 0.68 -7.40
N LYS A 142 -18.52 0.48 -6.30
CA LYS A 142 -19.05 -0.85 -5.92
C LYS A 142 -20.02 -1.40 -6.97
N GLU A 143 -20.91 -0.56 -7.51
CA GLU A 143 -21.83 -0.92 -8.59
C GLU A 143 -21.07 -1.28 -9.87
N GLN A 144 -20.09 -0.47 -10.28
CA GLN A 144 -19.26 -0.75 -11.47
C GLN A 144 -18.50 -2.08 -11.37
N ILE A 145 -17.90 -2.38 -10.21
CA ILE A 145 -17.24 -3.68 -9.98
C ILE A 145 -18.29 -4.81 -10.05
N GLY A 146 -19.46 -4.62 -9.45
CA GLY A 146 -20.55 -5.61 -9.49
C GLY A 146 -21.04 -5.91 -10.90
N ASP A 147 -21.31 -4.88 -11.70
CA ASP A 147 -21.75 -4.99 -13.09
C ASP A 147 -20.70 -5.71 -13.94
N ALA A 148 -19.41 -5.42 -13.70
CA ALA A 148 -18.32 -6.04 -14.43
C ALA A 148 -18.08 -7.51 -14.02
N VAL A 149 -18.30 -7.85 -12.74
CA VAL A 149 -18.33 -9.25 -12.28
C VAL A 149 -19.47 -9.99 -12.96
N GLU A 150 -20.68 -9.42 -12.99
CA GLU A 150 -21.83 -10.02 -13.67
C GLU A 150 -21.55 -10.25 -15.16
N ALA A 151 -20.91 -9.29 -15.84
CA ALA A 151 -20.50 -9.44 -17.23
C ALA A 151 -19.46 -10.57 -17.44
N CYS A 152 -18.59 -10.82 -16.46
CA CYS A 152 -17.57 -11.87 -16.54
C CYS A 152 -18.10 -13.26 -16.18
N THR A 153 -18.99 -13.35 -15.19
CA THR A 153 -19.46 -14.63 -14.60
C THR A 153 -20.86 -15.03 -15.07
N GLY A 154 -21.61 -14.11 -15.69
CA GLY A 154 -23.01 -14.28 -16.04
C GLY A 154 -23.96 -14.29 -14.85
N LYS A 155 -23.49 -13.94 -13.64
CA LYS A 155 -24.28 -13.94 -12.41
C LYS A 155 -24.07 -12.66 -11.63
N ARG A 156 -25.18 -12.06 -11.20
CA ARG A 156 -25.15 -10.92 -10.29
C ARG A 156 -24.85 -11.39 -8.87
N GLU A 157 -23.75 -10.90 -8.32
CA GLU A 157 -23.31 -11.19 -6.95
C GLU A 157 -23.81 -10.13 -5.96
N ASP A 158 -24.10 -10.52 -4.71
CA ASP A 158 -24.33 -9.56 -3.62
C ASP A 158 -23.02 -8.79 -3.36
N GLN A 159 -23.11 -7.49 -3.04
CA GLN A 159 -21.96 -6.67 -2.64
C GLN A 159 -21.15 -7.31 -1.51
N ARG A 160 -21.77 -8.07 -0.61
CA ARG A 160 -21.04 -8.80 0.44
C ARG A 160 -20.09 -9.86 -0.12
N ASN A 161 -20.45 -10.48 -1.25
CA ASN A 161 -19.63 -11.48 -1.94
C ASN A 161 -18.49 -10.83 -2.76
N LEU A 162 -18.57 -9.53 -3.02
CA LEU A 162 -17.54 -8.76 -3.72
C LEU A 162 -16.38 -8.34 -2.79
N ALA A 163 -16.41 -8.71 -1.51
CA ALA A 163 -15.40 -8.29 -0.54
C ALA A 163 -13.97 -8.63 -0.98
N GLY A 164 -13.75 -9.79 -1.59
CA GLY A 164 -12.42 -10.19 -2.11
C GLY A 164 -11.93 -9.38 -3.32
N LEU A 165 -12.76 -8.50 -3.87
CA LEU A 165 -12.41 -7.62 -5.00
C LEU A 165 -12.20 -6.17 -4.56
N TRP A 166 -12.35 -5.86 -3.27
CA TRP A 166 -12.10 -4.53 -2.77
C TRP A 166 -10.60 -4.31 -2.55
N ILE A 167 -10.10 -3.13 -2.93
CA ILE A 167 -8.66 -2.83 -2.95
C ILE A 167 -7.97 -3.05 -1.59
N GLU A 168 -8.61 -2.72 -0.47
CA GLU A 168 -8.04 -2.99 0.86
C GLU A 168 -7.76 -4.48 1.05
N ASN A 169 -8.74 -5.34 0.74
CA ASN A 169 -8.59 -6.79 0.90
C ASN A 169 -7.61 -7.39 -0.12
N ILE A 170 -7.49 -6.79 -1.31
CA ILE A 170 -6.49 -7.17 -2.31
C ILE A 170 -5.09 -6.89 -1.77
N LEU A 171 -4.83 -5.69 -1.27
CA LEU A 171 -3.52 -5.31 -0.73
C LEU A 171 -3.17 -6.10 0.55
N GLU A 172 -4.12 -6.33 1.44
CA GLU A 172 -3.91 -7.15 2.64
C GLU A 172 -3.60 -8.62 2.28
N ALA A 173 -4.28 -9.19 1.29
CA ALA A 173 -3.99 -10.54 0.81
C ALA A 173 -2.61 -10.67 0.17
N GLU A 174 -2.16 -9.66 -0.58
CA GLU A 174 -0.79 -9.64 -1.11
C GLU A 174 0.25 -9.52 0.00
N ALA A 175 0.00 -8.73 1.04
CA ALA A 175 0.88 -8.62 2.21
C ALA A 175 1.03 -9.98 2.90
N VAL A 176 -0.08 -10.67 3.17
CA VAL A 176 -0.09 -12.02 3.74
C VAL A 176 0.63 -13.03 2.84
N ALA A 177 0.37 -13.00 1.52
CA ALA A 177 1.02 -13.90 0.57
C ALA A 177 2.55 -13.74 0.60
N ASN A 178 3.04 -12.50 0.59
CA ASN A 178 4.48 -12.22 0.60
C ASN A 178 5.13 -12.55 1.96
N VAL A 179 4.43 -12.36 3.08
CA VAL A 179 4.89 -12.81 4.41
C VAL A 179 5.00 -14.34 4.45
N LEU A 180 4.01 -15.05 3.91
CA LEU A 180 4.03 -16.51 3.83
C LEU A 180 5.11 -17.04 2.89
N LEU A 181 5.33 -16.40 1.75
CA LEU A 181 6.43 -16.77 0.85
C LEU A 181 7.80 -16.61 1.51
N GLN A 182 7.99 -15.52 2.25
CA GLN A 182 9.24 -15.30 3.00
C GLN A 182 9.41 -16.33 4.11
N THR A 183 8.38 -16.58 4.93
CA THR A 183 8.48 -17.52 6.05
C THR A 183 8.60 -18.98 5.60
N LEU A 184 7.76 -19.44 4.67
CA LEU A 184 7.83 -20.80 4.11
C LEU A 184 9.12 -21.04 3.32
N GLY A 185 9.70 -20.00 2.75
CA GLY A 185 10.97 -20.04 2.04
C GLY A 185 12.21 -20.07 2.95
N THR A 186 12.06 -19.88 4.26
CA THR A 186 13.19 -19.87 5.19
C THR A 186 13.57 -21.27 5.68
N GLN A 187 14.87 -21.49 5.83
CA GLN A 187 15.42 -22.60 6.58
C GLN A 187 15.27 -22.28 8.08
N ALA A 188 14.51 -23.11 8.78
CA ALA A 188 14.21 -22.99 10.19
C ALA A 188 14.54 -24.30 10.92
N THR A 189 15.18 -24.19 12.09
CA THR A 189 15.36 -25.30 13.05
C THR A 189 14.02 -25.81 13.58
N ASP A 190 13.98 -26.99 14.18
CA ASP A 190 12.74 -27.56 14.75
C ASP A 190 12.10 -26.64 15.78
N ARG A 191 12.91 -26.03 16.65
CA ARG A 191 12.44 -25.06 17.65
C ARG A 191 11.82 -23.82 16.99
N GLN A 192 12.45 -23.30 15.93
CA GLN A 192 11.93 -22.14 15.20
C GLN A 192 10.61 -22.45 14.46
N ARG A 193 10.48 -23.67 13.94
CA ARG A 193 9.23 -24.15 13.33
C ARG A 193 8.12 -24.33 14.36
N GLU A 194 8.45 -24.80 15.56
CA GLU A 194 7.51 -24.90 16.67
C GLU A 194 6.97 -23.52 17.05
N ILE A 195 7.86 -22.54 17.27
CA ILE A 195 7.50 -21.14 17.52
C ILE A 195 6.58 -20.58 16.43
N TRP A 196 6.88 -20.86 15.15
CA TRP A 196 6.02 -20.45 14.04
C TRP A 196 4.65 -21.11 14.07
N ARG A 197 4.57 -22.42 14.35
CA ARG A 197 3.28 -23.14 14.47
C ARG A 197 2.43 -22.60 15.62
N GLU A 198 3.03 -22.30 16.76
CA GLU A 198 2.36 -21.70 17.93
C GLU A 198 1.77 -20.31 17.62
N ASN A 199 2.39 -19.55 16.73
CA ASN A 199 1.96 -18.19 16.37
C ASN A 199 1.39 -18.09 14.95
N ASN A 200 1.00 -19.21 14.35
CA ASN A 200 0.53 -19.23 12.97
C ASN A 200 -0.71 -18.35 12.76
N PHE A 201 -1.44 -17.96 13.81
CA PHE A 201 -2.59 -17.04 13.73
C PHE A 201 -2.22 -15.64 13.22
N LEU A 202 -0.94 -15.29 13.20
CA LEU A 202 -0.43 -14.02 12.68
C LEU A 202 -0.10 -14.04 11.19
N SER A 203 0.01 -15.22 10.59
CA SER A 203 0.38 -15.38 9.18
C SER A 203 -0.56 -16.30 8.41
N ASN A 204 -1.41 -17.08 9.08
CA ASN A 204 -2.34 -18.01 8.47
C ASN A 204 -3.67 -17.30 8.16
N PRO A 205 -4.06 -17.15 6.87
CA PRO A 205 -5.30 -16.50 6.46
C PRO A 205 -6.55 -16.98 7.20
N ASP A 206 -6.65 -18.28 7.46
CA ASP A 206 -7.83 -18.90 8.09
C ASP A 206 -8.03 -18.49 9.56
N ARG A 207 -7.00 -17.92 10.17
CA ARG A 207 -6.98 -17.48 11.57
C ARG A 207 -6.92 -15.95 11.70
N MET A 208 -6.81 -15.24 10.58
CA MET A 208 -6.78 -13.78 10.53
C MET A 208 -8.19 -13.22 10.36
N GLN A 209 -8.34 -11.90 10.55
CA GLN A 209 -9.63 -11.23 10.32
C GLN A 209 -10.05 -11.33 8.84
N GLY A 210 -11.36 -11.27 8.57
CA GLY A 210 -11.90 -11.52 7.23
C GLY A 210 -11.30 -10.68 6.09
N ARG A 211 -10.83 -9.45 6.37
CA ARG A 211 -10.16 -8.59 5.37
C ARG A 211 -8.88 -9.20 4.77
N TYR A 212 -8.15 -10.02 5.56
CA TYR A 212 -6.93 -10.70 5.12
C TYR A 212 -7.24 -11.97 4.30
N GLN A 213 -8.45 -12.52 4.45
CA GLN A 213 -8.82 -13.81 3.89
C GLN A 213 -9.65 -13.69 2.60
N ALA A 214 -10.46 -12.63 2.44
CA ALA A 214 -11.48 -12.54 1.40
C ALA A 214 -10.94 -12.78 -0.02
N THR A 215 -9.84 -12.11 -0.40
CA THR A 215 -9.20 -12.28 -1.71
C THR A 215 -8.52 -13.64 -1.83
N ILE A 216 -7.93 -14.14 -0.74
CA ILE A 216 -7.24 -15.45 -0.71
C ILE A 216 -8.24 -16.57 -0.98
N VAL A 217 -9.40 -16.54 -0.33
CA VAL A 217 -10.47 -17.54 -0.54
C VAL A 217 -11.01 -17.49 -1.96
N LEU A 218 -11.21 -16.28 -2.51
CA LEU A 218 -11.63 -16.11 -3.90
C LEU A 218 -10.64 -16.79 -4.86
N VAL A 219 -9.34 -16.53 -4.69
CA VAL A 219 -8.29 -17.08 -5.56
C VAL A 219 -8.08 -18.58 -5.31
N ALA A 220 -8.20 -19.05 -4.07
CA ALA A 220 -8.11 -20.46 -3.70
C ALA A 220 -9.19 -21.30 -4.39
N GLY A 221 -10.44 -20.83 -4.41
CA GLY A 221 -11.52 -21.53 -5.11
C GLY A 221 -11.26 -21.70 -6.61
N ILE A 222 -10.67 -20.69 -7.26
CA ILE A 222 -10.25 -20.78 -8.66
C ILE A 222 -9.05 -21.71 -8.83
N PHE A 223 -8.08 -21.63 -7.93
CA PHE A 223 -6.87 -22.44 -7.95
C PHE A 223 -7.18 -23.94 -7.78
N GLU A 224 -8.03 -24.31 -6.82
CA GLU A 224 -8.46 -25.70 -6.60
C GLU A 224 -9.20 -26.25 -7.82
N HIS A 225 -10.11 -25.46 -8.40
CA HIS A 225 -10.82 -25.85 -9.62
C HIS A 225 -9.87 -26.04 -10.81
N TRP A 226 -8.91 -25.12 -10.97
CA TRP A 226 -7.94 -25.15 -12.06
C TRP A 226 -6.94 -26.31 -11.92
N MET A 227 -6.48 -26.60 -10.70
CA MET A 227 -5.57 -27.71 -10.42
C MET A 227 -6.28 -29.07 -10.47
N GLY A 228 -7.57 -29.15 -10.14
CA GLY A 228 -8.37 -30.37 -10.22
C GLY A 228 -7.69 -31.56 -9.53
N SER A 229 -7.59 -32.70 -10.24
CA SER A 229 -6.92 -33.91 -9.73
C SER A 229 -5.41 -33.75 -9.56
N THR A 230 -4.77 -32.83 -10.30
CA THR A 230 -3.34 -32.55 -10.20
C THR A 230 -2.96 -31.97 -8.85
N PHE A 231 -3.89 -31.32 -8.14
CA PHE A 231 -3.66 -30.87 -6.76
C PHE A 231 -3.30 -32.04 -5.84
N ALA A 232 -4.13 -33.09 -5.84
CA ALA A 232 -3.93 -34.27 -4.99
C ALA A 232 -2.65 -35.04 -5.37
N GLU A 233 -2.37 -35.15 -6.68
CA GLU A 233 -1.15 -35.78 -7.19
C GLU A 233 0.11 -35.02 -6.75
N MET A 234 0.10 -33.69 -6.85
CA MET A 234 1.21 -32.85 -6.38
C MET A 234 1.37 -32.93 -4.87
N GLU A 235 0.27 -32.99 -4.11
CA GLU A 235 0.33 -33.05 -2.65
C GLU A 235 0.96 -34.37 -2.20
N ALA A 236 0.58 -35.48 -2.84
CA ALA A 236 1.16 -36.79 -2.58
C ALA A 236 2.65 -36.85 -2.96
N THR A 237 3.06 -36.16 -4.03
CA THR A 237 4.43 -36.23 -4.57
C THR A 237 5.40 -35.29 -3.86
N TYR A 238 4.98 -34.04 -3.62
CA TYR A 238 5.86 -32.96 -3.14
C TYR A 238 5.52 -32.47 -1.73
N GLY A 239 4.42 -32.96 -1.16
CA GLY A 239 3.86 -32.45 0.08
C GLY A 239 3.15 -31.09 -0.09
N ARG A 240 2.60 -30.59 1.01
CA ARG A 240 1.79 -29.37 1.03
C ARG A 240 2.59 -28.08 0.79
N THR A 241 3.80 -27.99 1.34
CA THR A 241 4.57 -26.73 1.35
C THR A 241 4.88 -26.20 -0.05
N PRO A 242 5.36 -27.00 -1.02
CA PRO A 242 5.61 -26.52 -2.38
C PRO A 242 4.33 -26.01 -3.09
N ILE A 243 3.18 -26.64 -2.83
CA ILE A 243 1.89 -26.20 -3.39
C ILE A 243 1.50 -24.85 -2.83
N TYR A 244 1.61 -24.65 -1.51
CA TYR A 244 1.34 -23.35 -0.90
C TYR A 244 2.27 -22.25 -1.42
N ILE A 245 3.56 -22.55 -1.59
CA ILE A 245 4.51 -21.60 -2.20
C ILE A 245 4.08 -21.23 -3.61
N PHE A 246 3.67 -22.21 -4.42
CA PHE A 246 3.17 -21.94 -5.77
C PHE A 246 1.90 -21.08 -5.74
N PHE A 247 0.93 -21.43 -4.89
CA PHE A 247 -0.32 -20.69 -4.72
C PHE A 247 -0.08 -19.23 -4.31
N TYR A 248 0.76 -18.98 -3.30
CA TYR A 248 1.03 -17.61 -2.85
C TYR A 248 1.83 -16.80 -3.87
N ARG A 249 2.67 -17.44 -4.70
CA ARG A 249 3.32 -16.78 -5.86
C ARG A 249 2.30 -16.40 -6.92
N LEU A 250 1.37 -17.30 -7.24
CA LEU A 250 0.28 -17.02 -8.18
C LEU A 250 -0.55 -15.83 -7.69
N LEU A 251 -0.97 -15.86 -6.43
CA LEU A 251 -1.73 -14.79 -5.80
C LEU A 251 -1.00 -13.44 -5.88
N ALA A 252 0.28 -13.40 -5.50
CA ALA A 252 1.07 -12.18 -5.54
C ALA A 252 1.27 -11.66 -6.97
N LEU A 253 1.50 -12.53 -7.95
CA LEU A 253 1.57 -12.14 -9.38
C LEU A 253 0.25 -11.54 -9.88
N LEU A 254 -0.88 -12.20 -9.60
CA LEU A 254 -2.20 -11.72 -10.03
C LEU A 254 -2.50 -10.33 -9.47
N ILE A 255 -2.21 -10.12 -8.19
CA ILE A 255 -2.42 -8.84 -7.53
C ILE A 255 -1.46 -7.77 -8.07
N ASP A 256 -0.19 -8.12 -8.30
CA ASP A 256 0.79 -7.19 -8.84
C ASP A 256 0.41 -6.68 -10.24
N ILE A 257 -0.12 -7.56 -11.10
CA ILE A 257 -0.67 -7.19 -12.42
C ILE A 257 -1.95 -6.36 -12.24
N ALA A 258 -2.84 -6.74 -11.32
CA ALA A 258 -4.09 -6.02 -11.06
C ALA A 258 -3.82 -4.58 -10.59
N CYS A 259 -2.77 -4.36 -9.79
CA CYS A 259 -2.35 -3.06 -9.27
C CYS A 259 -1.41 -2.29 -10.22
N ALA A 260 -1.11 -2.82 -11.41
CA ALA A 260 -0.42 -2.09 -12.47
C ALA A 260 -1.40 -1.10 -13.13
N HIS A 261 -1.64 0.02 -12.46
CA HIS A 261 -2.45 1.14 -12.95
C HIS A 261 -1.62 2.08 -13.84
N PRO A 262 -2.12 2.52 -15.01
CA PRO A 262 -1.39 3.41 -15.90
C PRO A 262 -1.21 4.84 -15.35
N SER A 263 -0.25 5.58 -15.89
CA SER A 263 -0.09 7.01 -15.59
C SER A 263 -1.22 7.84 -16.21
N PRO A 264 -1.41 9.11 -15.77
CA PRO A 264 -2.33 10.04 -16.42
C PRO A 264 -2.04 10.23 -17.92
N ALA A 265 -0.76 10.25 -18.31
CA ALA A 265 -0.36 10.42 -19.71
C ALA A 265 -0.75 9.20 -20.55
N HIS A 266 -0.58 7.98 -20.03
CA HIS A 266 -0.98 6.75 -20.71
C HIS A 266 -2.49 6.68 -20.95
N LEU A 267 -3.29 6.99 -19.91
CA LEU A 267 -4.75 6.99 -20.02
C LEU A 267 -5.23 8.02 -21.05
N ALA A 268 -4.65 9.21 -21.05
CA ALA A 268 -4.99 10.26 -22.00
C ALA A 268 -4.67 9.84 -23.46
N LYS A 269 -3.50 9.22 -23.69
CA LYS A 269 -3.09 8.74 -25.03
C LYS A 269 -4.02 7.65 -25.57
N ARG A 270 -4.51 6.75 -24.71
CA ARG A 270 -5.32 5.58 -25.13
C ARG A 270 -6.83 5.80 -25.10
N ALA A 271 -7.31 6.91 -24.55
CA ALA A 271 -8.74 7.22 -24.38
C ALA A 271 -9.53 6.09 -23.68
N GLN A 272 -8.87 5.33 -22.80
CA GLN A 272 -9.49 4.23 -22.04
C GLN A 272 -10.13 4.76 -20.75
N PRO A 273 -11.32 4.25 -20.36
CA PRO A 273 -11.95 4.72 -19.14
C PRO A 273 -11.21 4.22 -17.90
N MET A 274 -11.00 5.11 -16.93
CA MET A 274 -10.23 4.85 -15.70
C MET A 274 -10.75 3.63 -14.91
N TYR A 275 -12.08 3.43 -14.87
CA TYR A 275 -12.67 2.33 -14.09
C TYR A 275 -12.26 0.94 -14.62
N GLU A 276 -11.84 0.81 -15.88
CA GLU A 276 -11.34 -0.45 -16.46
C GLU A 276 -10.03 -0.91 -15.81
N PHE A 277 -9.33 0.01 -15.15
CA PHE A 277 -8.08 -0.23 -14.42
C PHE A 277 -8.29 -0.33 -12.90
N ASP A 278 -9.54 -0.42 -12.44
CA ASP A 278 -9.80 -0.76 -11.04
C ASP A 278 -9.19 -2.15 -10.71
N PRO A 279 -8.37 -2.28 -9.65
CA PRO A 279 -7.70 -3.55 -9.36
C PRO A 279 -8.66 -4.72 -9.13
N GLY A 280 -9.84 -4.49 -8.58
CA GLY A 280 -10.85 -5.54 -8.39
C GLY A 280 -11.36 -6.09 -9.73
N LEU A 281 -11.63 -5.19 -10.68
CA LEU A 281 -12.04 -5.56 -12.04
C LEU A 281 -10.91 -6.28 -12.80
N LYS A 282 -9.69 -5.76 -12.75
CA LYS A 282 -8.57 -6.40 -13.43
C LYS A 282 -8.29 -7.79 -12.85
N LEU A 283 -8.41 -7.95 -11.53
CA LEU A 283 -8.26 -9.25 -10.86
C LEU A 283 -9.30 -10.27 -11.31
N ILE A 284 -10.59 -9.92 -11.37
CA ILE A 284 -11.62 -10.89 -11.81
C ILE A 284 -11.40 -11.32 -13.27
N ARG A 285 -10.93 -10.41 -14.14
CA ARG A 285 -10.59 -10.75 -15.53
C ARG A 285 -9.38 -11.67 -15.62
N LEU A 286 -8.36 -11.45 -14.79
CA LEU A 286 -7.21 -12.36 -14.69
C LEU A 286 -7.63 -13.76 -14.21
N LEU A 287 -8.52 -13.84 -13.21
CA LEU A 287 -9.06 -15.11 -12.72
C LEU A 287 -9.92 -15.83 -13.79
N ALA A 288 -10.75 -15.09 -14.52
CA ALA A 288 -11.52 -15.64 -15.63
C ALA A 288 -10.63 -16.13 -16.78
N SER A 289 -9.51 -15.45 -17.03
CA SER A 289 -8.49 -15.88 -18.00
C SER A 289 -7.86 -17.22 -17.60
N LEU A 290 -7.46 -17.37 -16.33
CA LEU A 290 -6.91 -18.63 -15.79
C LEU A 290 -7.84 -19.82 -16.01
N GLN A 291 -9.15 -19.65 -15.78
CA GLN A 291 -10.14 -20.72 -15.95
C GLN A 291 -10.30 -21.15 -17.42
N ARG A 292 -9.88 -20.33 -18.39
CA ARG A 292 -9.99 -20.61 -19.82
C ARG A 292 -8.73 -21.26 -20.40
N PHE A 293 -7.70 -21.49 -19.59
CA PHE A 293 -6.48 -22.12 -20.06
C PHE A 293 -6.74 -23.52 -20.59
N THR A 294 -6.24 -23.79 -21.79
CA THR A 294 -6.09 -25.16 -22.28
C THR A 294 -5.00 -25.88 -21.49
N LYS A 295 -4.93 -27.21 -21.57
CA LYS A 295 -3.87 -28.00 -20.90
C LYS A 295 -2.45 -27.52 -21.28
N SER A 296 -2.21 -27.16 -22.55
CA SER A 296 -0.91 -26.68 -23.00
C SER A 296 -0.60 -25.28 -22.47
N THR A 297 -1.58 -24.38 -22.48
CA THR A 297 -1.44 -23.02 -21.90
C THR A 297 -1.17 -23.09 -20.39
N ALA A 298 -1.89 -23.95 -19.67
CA ALA A 298 -1.70 -24.15 -18.25
C ALA A 298 -0.29 -24.65 -17.92
N ALA A 299 0.24 -25.62 -18.68
CA ALA A 299 1.59 -26.13 -18.50
C ALA A 299 2.67 -25.04 -18.75
N LEU A 300 2.50 -24.23 -19.80
CA LEU A 300 3.39 -23.10 -20.09
C LEU A 300 3.36 -22.06 -18.96
N PHE A 301 2.17 -21.73 -18.46
CA PHE A 301 2.01 -20.78 -17.36
C PHE A 301 2.61 -21.30 -16.05
N GLN A 302 2.33 -22.56 -15.68
CA GLN A 302 2.90 -23.20 -14.49
C GLN A 302 4.42 -23.22 -14.53
N LYS A 303 4.99 -23.55 -15.70
CA LYS A 303 6.44 -23.50 -15.91
C LYS A 303 6.98 -22.08 -15.73
N ALA A 304 6.41 -21.09 -16.41
CA ALA A 304 6.85 -19.70 -16.31
C ALA A 304 6.81 -19.20 -14.86
N LEU A 305 5.73 -19.48 -14.12
CA LEU A 305 5.60 -19.10 -12.71
C LEU A 305 6.60 -19.85 -11.81
N GLY A 306 6.82 -21.14 -12.06
CA GLY A 306 7.80 -21.97 -11.35
C GLY A 306 9.24 -21.48 -11.54
N ASP A 307 9.59 -21.13 -12.77
CA ASP A 307 10.89 -20.60 -13.19
C ASP A 307 11.07 -19.10 -12.81
N LYS A 308 10.04 -18.48 -12.22
CA LYS A 308 9.99 -17.05 -11.88
C LYS A 308 10.10 -16.12 -13.11
N ASP A 309 9.73 -16.59 -14.29
CA ASP A 309 9.51 -15.77 -15.49
C ASP A 309 8.15 -15.06 -15.40
N TYR A 310 8.08 -14.05 -14.51
CA TYR A 310 6.85 -13.30 -14.26
C TYR A 310 6.34 -12.56 -15.50
N ALA A 311 7.25 -12.09 -16.37
CA ALA A 311 6.87 -11.43 -17.63
C ALA A 311 6.23 -12.42 -18.60
N GLY A 312 6.77 -13.65 -18.71
CA GLY A 312 6.15 -14.73 -19.47
C GLY A 312 4.78 -15.13 -18.93
N ALA A 313 4.68 -15.28 -17.61
CA ALA A 313 3.42 -15.60 -16.94
C ALA A 313 2.35 -14.51 -17.16
N GLU A 314 2.72 -13.23 -17.05
CA GLU A 314 1.84 -12.09 -17.34
C GLU A 314 1.37 -12.10 -18.81
N ARG A 315 2.27 -12.32 -19.78
CA ARG A 315 1.89 -12.39 -21.20
C ARG A 315 0.82 -13.45 -21.46
N ILE A 316 0.98 -14.64 -20.86
CA ILE A 316 0.02 -15.74 -21.02
C ILE A 316 -1.34 -15.37 -20.40
N LEU A 317 -1.34 -14.74 -19.21
CA LEU A 317 -2.57 -14.29 -18.54
C LEU A 317 -3.33 -13.23 -19.34
N LEU A 318 -2.62 -12.19 -19.81
CA LEU A 318 -3.26 -11.07 -20.50
C LEU A 318 -3.77 -11.46 -21.89
N ALA A 319 -3.13 -12.43 -22.57
CA ALA A 319 -3.60 -12.93 -23.87
C ALA A 319 -5.01 -13.55 -23.83
N GLY A 320 -5.47 -14.01 -22.66
CA GLY A 320 -6.82 -14.56 -22.47
C GLY A 320 -7.89 -13.54 -22.08
N ILE A 321 -7.53 -12.26 -21.97
CA ILE A 321 -8.45 -11.18 -21.56
C ILE A 321 -8.91 -10.39 -22.78
N ALA A 322 -10.21 -10.11 -22.87
CA ALA A 322 -10.79 -9.37 -24.00
C ALA A 322 -10.43 -7.88 -24.02
N PHE A 323 -10.18 -7.29 -22.84
CA PHE A 323 -9.73 -5.90 -22.72
C PHE A 323 -8.22 -5.81 -22.94
N ASP A 324 -7.79 -4.87 -23.78
CA ASP A 324 -6.39 -4.64 -24.15
C ASP A 324 -5.61 -3.93 -23.02
N TYR A 325 -5.29 -4.69 -21.99
CA TYR A 325 -4.40 -4.25 -20.92
C TYR A 325 -2.95 -4.20 -21.42
N ALA A 326 -2.29 -3.05 -21.25
CA ALA A 326 -0.85 -2.96 -21.38
C ALA A 326 -0.15 -3.88 -20.37
N HIS A 327 1.01 -4.41 -20.77
CA HIS A 327 1.87 -5.16 -19.87
C HIS A 327 2.41 -4.26 -18.76
N SER A 328 2.67 -4.83 -17.59
CA SER A 328 3.24 -4.11 -16.45
C SER A 328 4.49 -3.32 -16.84
N ALA A 329 5.42 -3.94 -17.58
CA ALA A 329 6.64 -3.26 -18.03
C ALA A 329 6.38 -1.98 -18.84
N GLU A 330 5.35 -1.97 -19.69
CA GLU A 330 4.96 -0.77 -20.46
C GLU A 330 4.39 0.31 -19.55
N ILE A 331 3.55 -0.08 -18.59
CA ILE A 331 2.96 0.84 -17.61
C ILE A 331 4.05 1.50 -16.77
N TYR A 332 5.03 0.74 -16.28
CA TYR A 332 6.11 1.28 -15.46
C TYR A 332 7.12 2.10 -16.25
N LYS A 333 7.31 1.79 -17.54
CA LYS A 333 8.08 2.64 -18.45
C LYS A 333 7.41 4.01 -18.61
N ASP A 334 6.10 4.04 -18.88
CA ASP A 334 5.38 5.32 -19.01
C ASP A 334 5.36 6.11 -17.69
N TRP A 335 5.24 5.44 -16.53
CA TRP A 335 5.42 6.10 -15.23
C TRP A 335 6.84 6.67 -15.02
N ALA A 336 7.88 5.95 -15.43
CA ALA A 336 9.25 6.43 -15.33
C ALA A 336 9.46 7.70 -16.17
N GLU A 337 8.90 7.74 -17.38
CA GLU A 337 8.89 8.91 -18.26
C GLU A 337 8.07 10.07 -17.66
N TYR A 338 6.89 9.77 -17.10
CA TYR A 338 6.04 10.76 -16.43
C TYR A 338 6.75 11.45 -15.27
N PHE A 339 7.37 10.68 -14.35
CA PHE A 339 8.12 11.25 -13.24
C PHE A 339 9.39 11.99 -13.67
N ALA A 340 10.06 11.53 -14.74
CA ALA A 340 11.20 12.25 -15.31
C ALA A 340 10.79 13.65 -15.82
N GLY A 341 9.60 13.76 -16.43
CA GLY A 341 9.03 15.05 -16.80
C GLY A 341 8.80 15.97 -15.61
N GLN A 342 8.21 15.46 -14.52
CA GLN A 342 7.96 16.25 -13.32
C GLN A 342 9.22 16.70 -12.59
N MET A 343 10.27 15.88 -12.59
CA MET A 343 11.57 16.24 -11.99
C MET A 343 12.23 17.44 -12.69
N SER A 344 11.88 17.73 -13.95
CA SER A 344 12.36 18.94 -14.63
C SER A 344 11.71 20.22 -14.09
N GLU A 345 10.58 20.09 -13.39
CA GLU A 345 9.78 21.22 -12.86
C GLU A 345 9.83 21.32 -11.33
N SER A 346 10.35 20.30 -10.64
CA SER A 346 10.28 20.17 -9.18
C SER A 346 11.52 19.48 -8.62
N ASP A 347 12.05 20.01 -7.52
CA ASP A 347 13.17 19.43 -6.76
C ASP A 347 12.69 18.43 -5.67
N ASP A 348 11.54 17.81 -5.87
CA ASP A 348 10.92 16.94 -4.87
C ASP A 348 11.61 15.57 -4.83
N ARG A 349 12.23 15.26 -3.69
CA ARG A 349 12.99 14.02 -3.54
C ARG A 349 12.12 12.75 -3.52
N LEU A 350 10.84 12.86 -3.14
CA LEU A 350 9.91 11.72 -3.16
C LEU A 350 9.54 11.32 -4.59
N ILE A 351 9.47 12.29 -5.53
CA ILE A 351 9.31 12.00 -6.95
C ILE A 351 10.52 11.23 -7.48
N ARG A 352 11.74 11.64 -7.10
CA ARG A 352 12.97 10.94 -7.50
C ARG A 352 12.97 9.49 -7.04
N LEU A 353 12.57 9.23 -5.79
CA LEU A 353 12.42 7.88 -5.25
C LEU A 353 11.43 7.05 -6.08
N ARG A 354 10.27 7.61 -6.44
CA ARG A 354 9.28 6.90 -7.28
C ARG A 354 9.77 6.61 -8.69
N SER A 355 10.48 7.55 -9.32
CA SER A 355 11.10 7.32 -10.64
C SER A 355 12.13 6.19 -10.57
N HIS A 356 12.97 6.16 -9.52
CA HIS A 356 13.90 5.06 -9.25
C HIS A 356 13.17 3.73 -9.09
N CYS A 357 12.13 3.68 -8.26
CA CYS A 357 11.29 2.49 -8.08
C CYS A 357 10.67 1.97 -9.40
N CYS A 358 10.26 2.85 -10.31
CA CYS A 358 9.78 2.46 -11.64
C CYS A 358 10.88 1.77 -12.46
N ARG A 359 12.08 2.36 -12.51
CA ARG A 359 13.24 1.79 -13.23
C ARG A 359 13.64 0.44 -12.66
N MET A 360 13.75 0.35 -11.33
CA MET A 360 14.05 -0.90 -10.65
C MET A 360 13.05 -2.00 -10.98
N ARG A 361 11.76 -1.66 -11.08
CA ARG A 361 10.71 -2.61 -11.45
C ARG A 361 10.81 -3.07 -12.91
N ILE A 362 11.25 -2.20 -13.82
CA ILE A 362 11.52 -2.56 -15.22
C ILE A 362 12.71 -3.53 -15.28
N ASP A 363 13.79 -3.22 -14.56
CA ASP A 363 15.03 -4.02 -14.56
C ASP A 363 14.87 -5.34 -13.78
N ASN A 364 13.96 -5.37 -12.81
CA ASN A 364 13.73 -6.52 -11.92
C ASN A 364 12.22 -6.81 -11.78
N PRO A 365 11.56 -7.40 -12.79
CA PRO A 365 10.11 -7.66 -12.74
C PRO A 365 9.66 -8.46 -11.51
N GLY A 366 10.55 -9.29 -10.95
CA GLY A 366 10.29 -10.06 -9.73
C GLY A 366 10.09 -9.24 -8.45
N CYS A 367 10.54 -7.98 -8.41
CA CYS A 367 10.33 -7.12 -7.23
C CYS A 367 8.86 -6.68 -7.09
N GLY A 368 8.11 -6.66 -8.20
CA GLY A 368 6.66 -6.47 -8.19
C GLY A 368 5.96 -7.68 -7.59
N ALA A 369 6.14 -8.85 -8.20
CA ALA A 369 5.41 -10.06 -7.82
C ALA A 369 5.86 -10.71 -6.48
N SER A 370 7.05 -10.39 -5.97
CA SER A 370 7.59 -11.01 -4.75
C SER A 370 8.19 -9.94 -3.81
N LYS A 371 7.35 -9.12 -3.20
CA LYS A 371 7.73 -8.04 -2.27
C LYS A 371 8.29 -8.61 -0.95
N SER A 372 9.60 -8.79 -0.87
CA SER A 372 10.34 -9.24 0.33
C SER A 372 11.29 -8.17 0.86
N LEU A 373 11.68 -8.29 2.14
CA LEU A 373 12.67 -7.40 2.77
C LEU A 373 13.98 -7.29 1.99
N GLY A 374 14.43 -8.39 1.37
CA GLY A 374 15.65 -8.41 0.55
C GLY A 374 15.67 -7.38 -0.58
N TRP A 375 14.52 -6.94 -1.09
CA TRP A 375 14.46 -5.90 -2.12
C TRP A 375 14.87 -4.51 -1.63
N LEU A 376 14.86 -4.23 -0.32
CA LEU A 376 15.44 -2.99 0.21
C LEU A 376 16.92 -2.86 -0.19
N VAL A 377 17.64 -3.98 -0.21
CA VAL A 377 19.06 -4.03 -0.58
C VAL A 377 19.22 -4.16 -2.09
N VAL A 378 18.54 -5.13 -2.71
CA VAL A 378 18.71 -5.41 -4.14
C VAL A 378 18.24 -4.24 -5.01
N CYS A 379 17.10 -3.64 -4.67
CA CYS A 379 16.60 -2.47 -5.40
C CYS A 379 17.11 -1.14 -4.86
N ARG A 380 17.90 -1.13 -3.77
CA ARG A 380 18.35 0.09 -3.10
C ARG A 380 17.14 1.00 -2.84
N ILE A 381 16.26 0.57 -1.95
CA ILE A 381 15.07 1.34 -1.58
C ILE A 381 15.22 1.67 -0.10
N PRO A 382 15.27 2.96 0.29
CA PRO A 382 15.33 3.31 1.70
C PRO A 382 14.01 2.95 2.37
N LEU A 383 14.05 2.47 3.61
CA LEU A 383 12.88 2.27 4.46
C LEU A 383 12.90 3.29 5.58
N PHE A 384 11.85 4.09 5.69
CA PHE A 384 11.64 5.00 6.81
C PHE A 384 10.55 4.46 7.72
N TYR A 385 10.82 4.43 9.02
CA TYR A 385 9.88 3.88 9.98
C TYR A 385 9.91 4.59 11.34
N LEU A 386 8.74 4.73 11.95
CA LEU A 386 8.55 5.23 13.30
C LEU A 386 8.49 4.07 14.29
N THR A 387 9.22 4.22 15.38
CA THR A 387 9.15 3.35 16.56
C THR A 387 8.82 4.19 17.80
N PRO A 388 8.52 3.60 18.96
CA PRO A 388 8.44 4.36 20.21
C PRO A 388 9.72 5.14 20.55
N GLY A 389 10.87 4.77 19.98
CA GLY A 389 12.15 5.48 20.12
C GLY A 389 12.37 6.57 19.06
N GLY A 390 11.34 6.95 18.30
CA GLY A 390 11.42 7.98 17.26
C GLY A 390 11.59 7.43 15.86
N LEU A 391 11.94 8.33 14.93
CA LEU A 391 12.14 8.01 13.52
C LEU A 391 13.46 7.31 13.29
N GLN A 392 13.42 6.25 12.49
CA GLN A 392 14.58 5.55 12.01
C GLN A 392 14.52 5.35 10.50
N SER A 393 15.69 5.17 9.90
CA SER A 393 15.84 4.83 8.49
C SER A 393 16.74 3.61 8.34
N TYR A 394 16.48 2.82 7.32
CA TYR A 394 17.34 1.74 6.88
C TYR A 394 17.56 1.81 5.37
N GLY A 395 18.79 1.62 4.92
CA GLY A 395 19.15 1.62 3.50
C GLY A 395 20.07 2.77 3.11
N PHE A 396 20.66 2.67 1.91
CA PHE A 396 21.70 3.56 1.42
C PHE A 396 21.10 4.86 0.84
N ALA A 397 20.81 5.86 1.68
CA ALA A 397 20.39 7.19 1.20
C ALA A 397 21.43 7.81 0.22
N ALA A 398 22.71 7.51 0.44
CA ALA A 398 23.86 8.05 -0.30
C ALA A 398 23.93 7.72 -1.80
N GLU A 399 23.17 6.75 -2.31
CA GLU A 399 23.14 6.44 -3.74
C GLU A 399 21.97 7.09 -4.50
N HIS A 400 20.97 7.62 -3.78
CA HIS A 400 19.77 8.24 -4.36
C HIS A 400 19.79 9.75 -4.26
N PHE A 401 20.44 10.23 -3.21
CA PHE A 401 20.61 11.61 -2.88
C PHE A 401 22.06 11.77 -2.42
N ASP A 402 22.65 12.93 -2.67
CA ASP A 402 23.90 13.29 -1.99
C ASP A 402 23.66 13.10 -0.48
N PRO A 403 24.58 12.51 0.30
CA PRO A 403 24.46 12.50 1.77
C PRO A 403 24.07 13.88 2.35
N ALA A 404 24.48 14.98 1.71
CA ALA A 404 24.06 16.34 2.06
C ALA A 404 22.56 16.63 1.87
N GLU A 405 21.87 15.88 1.01
CA GLU A 405 20.43 15.99 0.72
C GLU A 405 19.56 15.11 1.64
N GLU A 406 20.13 14.19 2.44
CA GLU A 406 19.35 13.34 3.34
C GLU A 406 18.44 14.14 4.32
N PRO A 407 18.91 15.25 4.95
CA PRO A 407 18.04 16.09 5.76
C PRO A 407 16.88 16.73 4.97
N LEU A 408 17.10 17.02 3.68
CA LEU A 408 16.07 17.59 2.80
C LEU A 408 15.03 16.53 2.42
N PHE A 409 15.46 15.31 2.12
CA PHE A 409 14.54 14.17 1.91
C PHE A 409 13.65 13.98 3.14
N LEU A 410 14.27 13.99 4.33
CA LEU A 410 13.54 13.84 5.58
C LEU A 410 12.54 14.99 5.79
N ALA A 411 12.92 16.22 5.46
CA ALA A 411 12.03 17.37 5.50
C ALA A 411 10.83 17.21 4.55
N ASP A 412 11.05 16.74 3.31
CA ASP A 412 9.99 16.46 2.33
C ASP A 412 9.03 15.37 2.84
N LEU A 413 9.57 14.29 3.42
CA LEU A 413 8.80 13.20 4.02
C LEU A 413 7.92 13.68 5.18
N LEU A 414 8.51 14.42 6.13
CA LEU A 414 7.80 14.95 7.30
C LEU A 414 6.76 16.00 6.89
N LYS A 415 7.06 16.83 5.88
CA LYS A 415 6.12 17.80 5.30
C LYS A 415 4.92 17.09 4.67
N MET A 416 5.14 16.06 3.85
CA MET A 416 4.06 15.27 3.26
C MET A 416 3.17 14.64 4.32
N ASN A 417 3.78 14.02 5.35
CA ASN A 417 3.03 13.43 6.46
C ASN A 417 2.26 14.46 7.29
N ARG A 418 2.83 15.66 7.48
CA ARG A 418 2.17 16.77 8.15
C ARG A 418 0.94 17.21 7.36
N ASP A 419 1.10 17.43 6.07
CA ASP A 419 0.01 17.92 5.20
C ASP A 419 -1.12 16.88 5.11
N LEU A 420 -0.77 15.60 4.98
CA LEU A 420 -1.73 14.51 5.09
C LEU A 420 -2.42 14.49 6.46
N GLY A 421 -1.69 14.65 7.56
CA GLY A 421 -2.27 14.69 8.91
C GLY A 421 -3.22 15.87 9.10
N LEU A 422 -2.86 17.05 8.60
CA LEU A 422 -3.69 18.25 8.65
C LEU A 422 -4.94 18.08 7.77
N TRP A 423 -4.81 17.43 6.62
CA TRP A 423 -5.96 17.10 5.79
C TRP A 423 -6.94 16.19 6.53
N GLU A 424 -6.46 15.14 7.21
CA GLU A 424 -7.32 14.30 8.07
C GLU A 424 -7.95 15.08 9.23
N TYR A 425 -7.23 16.04 9.80
CA TYR A 425 -7.75 16.88 10.87
C TYR A 425 -8.88 17.79 10.41
N PHE A 426 -8.68 18.53 9.32
CA PHE A 426 -9.67 19.50 8.86
C PHE A 426 -10.82 18.87 8.08
N MET A 427 -10.55 17.77 7.39
CA MET A 427 -11.47 17.19 6.41
C MET A 427 -11.93 15.77 6.78
N GLY A 428 -11.14 15.02 7.54
CA GLY A 428 -11.37 13.60 7.78
C GLY A 428 -11.79 13.25 9.21
N SER A 429 -10.86 12.64 9.95
CA SER A 429 -11.09 12.07 11.28
C SER A 429 -11.29 13.12 12.38
N GLY A 430 -10.99 14.40 12.11
CA GLY A 430 -10.98 15.43 13.15
C GLY A 430 -9.77 15.32 14.08
N LYS A 431 -8.77 14.50 13.74
CA LYS A 431 -7.60 14.23 14.59
C LYS A 431 -6.29 14.43 13.82
N PHE A 432 -5.38 15.21 14.40
CA PHE A 432 -4.02 15.43 13.93
C PHE A 432 -3.01 14.79 14.88
N VAL A 433 -2.24 13.81 14.40
CA VAL A 433 -1.04 13.35 15.11
C VAL A 433 0.16 14.01 14.45
N CYS A 434 1.00 14.69 15.24
CA CYS A 434 2.09 15.49 14.69
C CYS A 434 3.27 14.60 14.30
N PRO A 435 3.65 14.51 13.01
CA PRO A 435 4.75 13.64 12.60
C PRO A 435 6.10 14.07 13.17
N LEU A 436 6.29 15.35 13.49
CA LEU A 436 7.51 15.83 14.15
C LEU A 436 7.60 15.36 15.61
N ALA A 437 6.46 15.20 16.28
CA ALA A 437 6.42 14.65 17.63
C ALA A 437 6.61 13.13 17.60
N GLU A 438 5.93 12.42 16.69
CA GLU A 438 6.14 10.98 16.49
C GLU A 438 7.59 10.64 16.14
N ALA A 439 8.24 11.49 15.34
CA ALA A 439 9.63 11.33 14.93
C ALA A 439 10.66 11.70 15.99
N ASP A 440 10.24 12.13 17.18
CA ASP A 440 11.13 12.68 18.23
C ASP A 440 12.04 13.81 17.71
N SER A 441 11.50 14.66 16.82
CA SER A 441 12.24 15.72 16.12
C SER A 441 11.80 17.13 16.54
N CYS A 442 11.05 17.25 17.65
CA CYS A 442 10.52 18.51 18.15
C CYS A 442 10.71 18.61 19.67
N ASP A 443 11.52 19.57 20.11
CA ASP A 443 11.77 19.82 21.53
C ASP A 443 10.54 20.35 22.26
N GLY A 444 9.68 21.10 21.56
CA GLY A 444 8.43 21.65 22.10
C GLY A 444 7.24 20.68 22.08
N ARG A 445 7.47 19.38 21.84
CA ARG A 445 6.39 18.39 21.79
C ARG A 445 5.73 18.19 23.14
N THR A 446 4.45 17.88 23.13
CA THR A 446 3.65 17.54 24.32
C THR A 446 3.01 16.18 24.11
N ALA A 447 2.52 15.54 25.18
CA ALA A 447 1.80 14.27 25.08
C ALA A 447 0.58 14.33 24.13
N VAL A 448 -0.04 15.50 23.97
CA VAL A 448 -1.16 15.72 23.04
C VAL A 448 -0.71 15.71 21.58
N CYS A 449 0.53 16.11 21.28
CA CYS A 449 1.06 16.04 19.92
C CYS A 449 1.20 14.59 19.42
N GLU A 450 1.55 13.66 20.32
CA GLU A 450 1.75 12.23 20.04
C GLU A 450 0.43 11.44 20.10
N SER A 451 -0.39 11.70 21.13
CA SER A 451 -1.69 11.03 21.29
C SER A 451 -2.77 11.57 20.35
N GLY A 452 -2.60 12.80 19.87
CA GLY A 452 -3.35 13.46 18.80
C GLY A 452 -4.18 14.66 19.26
N ILE A 453 -4.14 15.70 18.43
CA ILE A 453 -4.85 16.97 18.55
C ILE A 453 -6.22 16.85 17.88
N GLU A 454 -7.30 17.13 18.62
CA GLU A 454 -8.69 17.04 18.15
C GLU A 454 -9.38 18.41 18.06
N ARG A 455 -8.81 19.45 18.66
CA ARG A 455 -9.35 20.81 18.71
C ARG A 455 -8.25 21.85 18.52
N ASP A 456 -8.60 22.99 17.93
CA ASP A 456 -7.65 24.07 17.62
C ASP A 456 -6.86 24.53 18.86
N ALA A 457 -7.51 24.62 20.03
CA ALA A 457 -6.92 25.00 21.32
C ALA A 457 -5.84 24.03 21.84
N GLN A 458 -5.78 22.81 21.31
CA GLN A 458 -4.79 21.81 21.71
C GLN A 458 -3.46 21.94 20.97
N PHE A 459 -3.38 22.76 19.90
CA PHE A 459 -2.10 23.08 19.29
C PHE A 459 -1.24 23.89 20.26
N PRO A 460 0.00 23.47 20.58
CA PRO A 460 0.88 24.25 21.44
C PRO A 460 1.13 25.64 20.86
N GLU A 461 1.45 26.62 21.71
CA GLU A 461 1.66 28.01 21.30
C GLU A 461 2.66 28.15 20.14
N ALA A 462 2.44 29.15 19.27
CA ALA A 462 3.20 29.33 18.02
C ALA A 462 4.70 29.57 18.23
N ILE A 463 5.08 30.10 19.41
CA ILE A 463 6.48 30.29 19.79
C ILE A 463 7.21 28.93 19.92
N CYS A 464 6.51 27.89 20.36
CA CYS A 464 7.03 26.54 20.56
C CYS A 464 6.60 25.53 19.48
N CYS A 465 5.67 25.88 18.58
CA CYS A 465 5.11 24.96 17.59
C CYS A 465 5.27 25.46 16.15
N SER A 466 6.16 24.81 15.39
CA SER A 466 6.38 25.10 13.96
C SER A 466 5.14 24.84 13.10
N VAL A 467 4.34 23.83 13.43
CA VAL A 467 3.09 23.50 12.73
C VAL A 467 2.06 24.61 12.92
N ARG A 468 1.80 25.02 14.17
CA ARG A 468 0.89 26.15 14.49
C ARG A 468 1.35 27.42 13.80
N ARG A 469 2.63 27.75 13.92
CA ARG A 469 3.22 28.92 13.25
C ARG A 469 3.00 28.90 11.74
N SER A 470 3.25 27.75 11.10
CA SER A 470 3.03 27.58 9.65
C SER A 470 1.56 27.75 9.27
N LEU A 471 0.63 27.20 10.06
CA LEU A 471 -0.80 27.35 9.85
C LEU A 471 -1.24 28.81 10.01
N GLU A 472 -0.83 29.48 11.08
CA GLU A 472 -1.15 30.89 11.32
C GLU A 472 -0.57 31.82 10.24
N GLN A 473 0.68 31.60 9.83
CA GLN A 473 1.31 32.30 8.70
C GLN A 473 0.57 32.04 7.39
N ALA A 474 0.11 30.80 7.17
CA ALA A 474 -0.73 30.47 6.02
C ALA A 474 -2.12 31.14 6.12
N GLY A 475 -2.53 31.63 7.29
CA GLY A 475 -3.76 32.37 7.52
C GLY A 475 -4.89 31.61 8.19
N PHE A 476 -4.59 30.48 8.83
CA PHE A 476 -5.52 29.76 9.70
C PHE A 476 -5.66 30.49 11.03
N ILE A 477 -6.86 30.47 11.61
CA ILE A 477 -7.15 31.05 12.93
C ILE A 477 -7.40 29.88 13.88
N LEU A 478 -6.40 29.50 14.67
CA LEU A 478 -6.51 28.43 15.67
C LEU A 478 -6.85 29.08 17.03
N ARG A 479 -7.98 28.72 17.63
CA ARG A 479 -8.49 29.29 18.90
C ARG A 479 -8.35 28.34 20.06
#